data_AF-A0A1G8WIF8-F1
#
_entry.id   AF-A0A1G8WIF8-F1
#
_cell.length_a   1.000
_cell.length_b   1.000
_cell.length_c   1.000
_cell.angle_alpha   90.00
_cell.angle_beta   90.00
_cell.angle_gamma   90.00
#
_symmetry.space_group_name_H-M   'P 1'
#
loop_
_entity.id
_entity.type
_entity.pdbx_description
1 polymer ?
#
loop_
_entity_poly.entity_id
_entity_poly.type
_entity_poly.pdbx_seq_one_letter_code
_entity_poly.pdbx_strand_id
1 'polypeptide(L)'
;MNAPRWVALTCILNLGLVGFAVAGQLSARVTGEEIRLRVEPVDPIDPLRGAYVDLAYPDISSRSTEKTEDVYVSLARSGKVWKATTVSAERPAERPFLKCHDDGWRLSCGIESFFVPQDRAREVEADVNGGDAVAVVKVDSRGNAALVSVRTR
;
A
#
# COMPACT_ATOMS: atom_id res chain seq x y z
N MET A 1 31.19 -35.19 -3.48
CA MET A 1 31.21 -33.70 -3.38
C MET A 1 29.90 -33.15 -3.94
N ASN A 2 28.88 -32.97 -3.10
CA ASN A 2 27.54 -32.50 -3.54
C ASN A 2 27.28 -31.04 -3.14
N ALA A 3 28.27 -30.37 -2.54
CA ALA A 3 28.20 -29.00 -2.08
C ALA A 3 27.62 -28.01 -3.12
N PRO A 4 28.04 -28.01 -4.41
CA PRO A 4 27.50 -27.03 -5.37
C PRO A 4 26.01 -27.23 -5.66
N ARG A 5 25.50 -28.47 -5.62
CA ARG A 5 24.07 -28.77 -5.82
C ARG A 5 23.22 -28.27 -4.66
N TRP A 6 23.70 -28.46 -3.44
CA TRP A 6 23.03 -27.97 -2.24
C TRP A 6 23.02 -26.44 -2.17
N VAL A 7 24.14 -25.78 -2.51
CA VAL A 7 24.19 -24.31 -2.59
C VAL A 7 23.20 -23.77 -3.63
N ALA A 8 23.18 -24.34 -4.84
CA ALA A 8 22.22 -23.93 -5.87
C ALA A 8 20.76 -24.12 -5.42
N LEU A 9 20.44 -25.26 -4.79
CA LEU A 9 19.12 -25.51 -4.23
C LEU A 9 18.74 -24.47 -3.17
N THR A 10 19.66 -24.15 -2.24
CA THR A 10 19.44 -23.14 -1.22
C THR A 10 19.21 -21.75 -1.82
N CYS A 11 19.98 -21.36 -2.84
CA CYS A 11 19.79 -20.09 -3.54
C CYS A 11 18.42 -20.01 -4.22
N ILE A 12 18.00 -21.06 -4.93
CA ILE A 12 16.70 -21.12 -5.61
C ILE A 12 15.56 -21.03 -4.59
N LEU A 13 15.67 -21.75 -3.47
CA LEU A 13 14.66 -21.74 -2.42
C LEU A 13 14.51 -20.33 -1.81
N ASN A 14 15.62 -19.66 -1.51
CA ASN A 14 15.60 -18.30 -0.97
C ASN A 14 15.03 -17.30 -1.99
N LEU A 15 15.42 -17.40 -3.27
CA LEU A 15 14.88 -16.56 -4.31
C LEU A 15 13.36 -16.74 -4.45
N GLY A 16 12.89 -17.99 -4.37
CA GLY A 16 11.47 -18.32 -4.36
C GLY A 16 10.73 -17.71 -3.16
N LEU A 17 11.32 -17.76 -1.97
CA LEU A 17 10.73 -17.21 -0.74
C LEU A 17 10.65 -15.68 -0.77
N VAL A 18 11.71 -15.01 -1.24
CA VAL A 18 11.70 -13.56 -1.46
C VAL A 18 10.65 -13.19 -2.51
N GLY A 19 10.63 -13.91 -3.65
CA GLY A 19 9.65 -13.69 -4.70
C GLY A 19 8.20 -13.84 -4.21
N PHE A 20 7.93 -14.84 -3.36
CA PHE A 20 6.64 -15.02 -2.72
C PHE A 20 6.28 -13.86 -1.80
N ALA A 21 7.21 -13.38 -0.97
CA ALA A 21 6.98 -12.27 -0.05
C ALA A 21 6.58 -10.97 -0.77
N VAL A 22 7.15 -10.69 -1.94
CA VAL A 22 6.83 -9.46 -2.72
C VAL A 22 5.77 -9.68 -3.81
N ALA A 23 5.26 -10.90 -3.98
CA ALA A 23 4.37 -11.26 -5.08
C ALA A 23 3.09 -10.41 -5.13
N GLY A 24 2.49 -10.10 -3.97
CA GLY A 24 1.31 -9.25 -3.87
C GLY A 24 1.58 -7.86 -4.42
N GLN A 25 2.65 -7.22 -3.98
CA GLN A 25 2.97 -5.86 -4.41
C GLN A 25 3.48 -5.78 -5.85
N LEU A 26 4.18 -6.81 -6.34
CA LEU A 26 4.52 -6.94 -7.76
C LEU A 26 3.27 -7.09 -8.63
N SER A 27 2.32 -7.93 -8.21
CA SER A 27 1.10 -8.13 -8.97
C SER A 27 0.29 -6.84 -9.11
N ALA A 28 0.14 -6.07 -8.02
CA ALA A 28 -0.45 -4.74 -8.05
C ALA A 28 0.25 -3.81 -9.04
N ARG A 29 1.58 -3.76 -9.06
CA ARG A 29 2.34 -2.88 -9.99
C ARG A 29 2.17 -3.26 -11.46
N VAL A 30 2.05 -4.56 -11.77
CA VAL A 30 2.02 -5.09 -13.14
C VAL A 30 0.61 -5.14 -13.71
N THR A 31 -0.37 -5.65 -12.95
CA THR A 31 -1.73 -5.91 -13.42
C THR A 31 -2.78 -4.98 -12.82
N GLY A 32 -2.39 -4.15 -11.85
CA GLY A 32 -3.32 -3.31 -11.11
C GLY A 32 -3.84 -2.12 -11.91
N GLU A 33 -5.10 -1.80 -11.68
CA GLU A 33 -5.75 -0.59 -12.18
C GLU A 33 -5.31 0.61 -11.35
N GLU A 34 -5.05 1.75 -12.00
CA GLU A 34 -4.65 2.98 -11.33
C GLU A 34 -5.84 3.72 -10.73
N ILE A 35 -5.81 3.87 -9.41
CA ILE A 35 -6.74 4.68 -8.64
C ILE A 35 -6.01 5.85 -7.99
N ARG A 36 -6.79 6.87 -7.64
CA ARG A 36 -6.32 8.09 -6.99
C ARG A 36 -6.94 8.21 -5.61
N LEU A 37 -6.11 8.32 -4.57
CA LEU A 37 -6.54 8.44 -3.18
C LEU A 37 -6.07 9.77 -2.59
N ARG A 38 -6.92 10.41 -1.79
CA ARG A 38 -6.49 11.58 -1.01
C ARG A 38 -5.54 11.11 0.08
N VAL A 39 -4.46 11.85 0.28
CA VAL A 39 -3.51 11.61 1.36
C VAL A 39 -3.44 12.80 2.29
N GLU A 40 -3.13 12.52 3.55
CA GLU A 40 -2.84 13.51 4.58
C GLU A 40 -1.47 13.20 5.20
N PRO A 41 -0.77 14.22 5.73
CA PRO A 41 0.53 14.02 6.34
C PRO A 41 0.38 13.26 7.66
N VAL A 42 1.25 12.28 7.85
CA VAL A 42 1.53 11.70 9.17
C VAL A 42 2.83 12.30 9.67
N ASP A 43 2.90 12.73 10.93
CA ASP A 43 4.06 13.38 11.55
C ASP A 43 5.37 12.60 11.26
N PRO A 44 6.26 13.09 10.37
CA PRO A 44 7.36 12.29 9.85
C PRO A 44 8.72 12.75 10.38
N ILE A 45 9.29 12.03 11.36
CA ILE A 45 10.75 11.91 11.55
C ILE A 45 11.06 10.51 12.13
N ASP A 46 11.60 9.60 11.32
CA ASP A 46 12.33 8.42 11.82
C ASP A 46 13.77 8.45 11.26
N PRO A 47 14.77 8.83 12.08
CA PRO A 47 16.16 8.96 11.64
C PRO A 47 16.83 7.61 11.31
N LEU A 48 16.18 6.47 11.61
CA LEU A 48 16.76 5.13 11.48
C LEU A 48 16.22 4.33 10.29
N ARG A 49 15.09 4.74 9.68
CA ARG A 49 14.45 4.03 8.55
C ARG A 49 14.80 4.56 7.16
N GLY A 50 15.58 5.64 7.07
CA GLY A 50 15.95 6.27 5.80
C GLY A 50 14.87 7.23 5.28
N ALA A 51 14.89 7.55 3.97
CA ALA A 51 13.88 8.43 3.38
C ALA A 51 12.63 7.65 2.99
N TYR A 52 11.55 7.92 3.71
CA TYR A 52 10.22 7.49 3.34
C TYR A 52 9.23 8.56 3.79
N VAL A 53 8.08 8.60 3.15
CA VAL A 53 6.96 9.42 3.59
C VAL A 53 5.85 8.51 4.09
N ASP A 54 5.40 8.73 5.32
CA ASP A 54 4.22 8.07 5.87
C ASP A 54 2.96 8.85 5.49
N LEU A 55 1.96 8.14 4.97
CA LEU A 55 0.76 8.69 4.36
C LEU A 55 -0.46 8.20 5.11
N ALA A 56 -1.30 9.13 5.54
CA ALA A 56 -2.63 8.84 6.05
C ALA A 56 -3.65 8.87 4.91
N TYR A 57 -4.63 7.97 4.99
CA TYR A 57 -5.73 7.87 4.03
C TYR A 57 -7.06 8.13 4.75
N PRO A 58 -7.46 9.39 4.96
CA PRO A 58 -8.62 9.75 5.78
C PRO A 58 -9.94 9.17 5.24
N ASP A 59 -10.03 8.98 3.92
CA ASP A 59 -11.20 8.39 3.26
C ASP A 59 -11.21 6.83 3.33
N ILE A 60 -10.23 6.19 3.97
CA ILE A 60 -10.13 4.72 4.14
C ILE A 60 -10.13 4.33 5.63
N SER A 61 -9.42 5.09 6.47
CA SER A 61 -9.03 4.69 7.82
C SER A 61 -10.12 4.80 8.90
N SER A 62 -11.40 5.00 8.54
CA SER A 62 -12.44 5.44 9.50
C SER A 62 -13.27 4.31 10.14
N ARG A 63 -12.82 3.06 10.13
CA ARG A 63 -13.56 1.97 10.79
C ARG A 63 -12.60 0.91 11.33
N SER A 64 -12.37 0.93 12.64
CA SER A 64 -11.76 -0.20 13.35
C SER A 64 -12.86 -1.21 13.69
N THR A 65 -12.64 -2.46 13.34
CA THR A 65 -13.33 -3.56 13.98
C THR A 65 -12.59 -3.90 15.28
N GLU A 66 -13.29 -4.44 16.28
CA GLU A 66 -12.62 -4.85 17.54
C GLU A 66 -11.69 -6.05 17.36
N LYS A 67 -11.58 -6.61 16.15
CA LYS A 67 -10.84 -7.83 15.87
C LYS A 67 -9.69 -7.56 14.90
N THR A 68 -8.53 -8.10 15.24
CA THR A 68 -7.37 -8.10 14.36
C THR A 68 -7.53 -9.15 13.26
N GLU A 69 -7.85 -8.73 12.04
CA GLU A 69 -8.05 -9.64 10.90
C GLU A 69 -7.76 -8.98 9.54
N ASP A 70 -7.62 -9.81 8.51
CA ASP A 70 -7.55 -9.36 7.12
C ASP A 70 -8.96 -8.97 6.64
N VAL A 71 -9.12 -7.73 6.20
CA VAL A 71 -10.39 -7.17 5.71
C VAL A 71 -10.27 -6.64 4.29
N TYR A 72 -11.41 -6.52 3.63
CA TYR A 72 -11.54 -5.92 2.31
C TYR A 72 -12.28 -4.59 2.39
N VAL A 73 -11.70 -3.56 1.79
CA VAL A 73 -12.26 -2.21 1.72
C VAL A 73 -12.74 -1.94 0.30
N SER A 74 -14.05 -1.89 0.09
CA SER A 74 -14.65 -1.52 -1.19
C SER A 74 -14.45 -0.03 -1.45
N LEU A 75 -14.08 0.32 -2.68
CA LEU A 75 -13.86 1.70 -3.09
C LEU A 75 -14.92 2.15 -4.10
N ALA A 76 -15.42 3.37 -3.93
CA ALA A 76 -16.26 4.04 -4.93
C ALA A 76 -15.62 5.34 -5.38
N ARG A 77 -15.81 5.67 -6.66
CA ARG A 77 -15.29 6.90 -7.23
C ARG A 77 -16.09 8.10 -6.74
N SER A 78 -15.40 9.07 -6.15
CA SER A 78 -15.93 10.35 -5.69
C SER A 78 -15.21 11.49 -6.44
N GLY A 79 -15.72 11.80 -7.63
CA GLY A 79 -15.10 12.78 -8.53
C GLY A 79 -13.76 12.32 -9.10
N LYS A 80 -12.67 13.00 -8.71
CA LYS A 80 -11.30 12.70 -9.17
C LYS A 80 -10.55 11.68 -8.30
N VAL A 81 -11.09 11.35 -7.12
CA VAL A 81 -10.48 10.43 -6.16
C VAL A 81 -11.44 9.29 -5.83
N TRP A 82 -10.92 8.22 -5.23
CA TRP A 82 -11.66 7.08 -4.73
C TRP A 82 -11.78 7.17 -3.20
N LYS A 83 -12.90 6.69 -2.66
CA LYS A 83 -13.18 6.67 -1.21
C LYS A 83 -13.66 5.30 -0.78
N ALA A 84 -13.38 4.91 0.45
CA ALA A 84 -13.95 3.70 1.03
C ALA A 84 -15.46 3.84 1.22
N THR A 85 -16.18 2.77 0.93
CA THR A 85 -17.62 2.67 1.15
C THR A 85 -17.95 1.66 2.24
N THR A 86 -17.42 0.45 2.09
CA THR A 86 -17.74 -0.68 2.96
C THR A 86 -16.46 -1.43 3.33
N VAL A 87 -16.38 -1.87 4.59
CA VAL A 87 -15.36 -2.78 5.09
C VAL A 87 -16.03 -4.12 5.36
N SER A 88 -15.46 -5.21 4.84
CA SER A 88 -16.02 -6.56 4.91
C SER A 88 -14.91 -7.58 5.10
N ALA A 89 -15.13 -8.61 5.92
CA ALA A 89 -14.22 -9.76 5.99
C ALA A 89 -14.28 -10.63 4.72
N GLU A 90 -15.42 -10.60 4.01
CA GLU A 90 -15.60 -11.30 2.75
C GLU A 90 -15.21 -10.43 1.56
N ARG A 91 -14.60 -11.07 0.56
CA ARG A 91 -14.14 -10.42 -0.67
C ARG A 91 -15.32 -9.86 -1.48
N PRO A 92 -15.34 -8.55 -1.78
CA PRO A 92 -16.38 -7.94 -2.59
C PRO A 92 -16.44 -8.48 -4.02
N ALA A 93 -17.64 -8.54 -4.59
CA ALA A 93 -17.84 -8.89 -6.00
C ALA A 93 -17.46 -7.74 -6.95
N GLU A 94 -17.72 -6.51 -6.53
CA GLU A 94 -17.44 -5.29 -7.29
C GLU A 94 -16.01 -4.80 -7.04
N ARG A 95 -15.37 -4.30 -8.10
CA ARG A 95 -14.00 -3.76 -8.09
C ARG A 95 -14.04 -2.25 -8.35
N PRO A 96 -13.03 -1.48 -7.88
CA PRO A 96 -11.86 -1.89 -7.11
C PRO A 96 -12.14 -1.99 -5.59
N PHE A 97 -11.37 -2.85 -4.92
CA PHE A 97 -11.34 -2.98 -3.46
C PHE A 97 -9.89 -3.18 -3.00
N LEU A 98 -9.57 -2.81 -1.76
CA LEU A 98 -8.26 -3.01 -1.15
C LEU A 98 -8.31 -4.18 -0.18
N LYS A 99 -7.27 -5.02 -0.16
CA LYS A 99 -7.02 -5.95 0.93
C LYS A 99 -6.18 -5.22 1.98
N CYS A 100 -6.69 -5.11 3.20
CA CYS A 100 -6.03 -4.42 4.30
C CYS A 100 -5.99 -5.34 5.52
N HIS A 101 -5.07 -5.06 6.43
CA HIS A 101 -5.00 -5.69 7.74
C HIS A 101 -5.53 -4.71 8.78
N ASP A 102 -6.52 -5.13 9.58
CA ASP A 102 -7.02 -4.34 10.70
C ASP A 102 -6.18 -4.68 11.94
N ASP A 103 -5.40 -3.72 12.43
CA ASP A 103 -4.62 -3.87 13.66
C ASP A 103 -5.44 -3.49 14.93
N GLY A 104 -6.75 -3.21 14.77
CA GLY A 104 -7.67 -2.77 15.82
C GLY A 104 -7.67 -1.25 16.06
N TRP A 105 -6.66 -0.53 15.58
CA TRP A 105 -6.54 0.93 15.71
C TRP A 105 -6.34 1.64 14.36
N ARG A 106 -5.87 0.94 13.34
CA ARG A 106 -5.70 1.45 11.97
C ARG A 106 -5.79 0.31 10.97
N LEU A 107 -6.36 0.61 9.81
CA LEU A 107 -6.31 -0.26 8.64
C LEU A 107 -4.99 -0.03 7.89
N SER A 108 -4.21 -1.08 7.70
CA SER A 108 -2.97 -1.07 6.91
C SER A 108 -3.17 -1.80 5.59
N CYS A 109 -3.11 -1.08 4.48
CA CYS A 109 -3.36 -1.58 3.13
C CYS A 109 -2.08 -1.75 2.30
N GLY A 110 -0.90 -1.55 2.90
CA GLY A 110 0.41 -1.69 2.25
C GLY A 110 0.79 -0.53 1.32
N ILE A 111 0.16 0.63 1.53
CA ILE A 111 0.32 1.87 0.73
C ILE A 111 0.63 3.09 1.60
N GLU A 112 0.80 2.89 2.91
CA GLU A 112 1.06 3.93 3.90
C GLU A 112 2.49 4.45 3.80
N SER A 113 3.46 3.61 3.45
CA SER A 113 4.87 4.01 3.33
C SER A 113 5.30 4.20 1.88
N PHE A 114 5.79 5.39 1.55
CA PHE A 114 6.36 5.71 0.24
C PHE A 114 7.87 5.85 0.30
N PHE A 115 8.59 4.86 -0.23
CA PHE A 115 10.06 4.86 -0.26
C PHE A 115 10.57 5.56 -1.53
N VAL A 116 11.25 6.70 -1.35
CA VAL A 116 11.81 7.52 -2.43
C VAL A 116 13.18 8.09 -2.00
N PRO A 117 14.01 8.57 -2.94
CA PRO A 117 15.23 9.29 -2.59
C PRO A 117 14.95 10.49 -1.67
N GLN A 118 15.91 10.84 -0.83
CA GLN A 118 15.79 11.90 0.20
C GLN A 118 15.25 13.22 -0.34
N ASP A 119 15.76 13.68 -1.47
CA ASP A 119 15.32 14.96 -2.06
C ASP A 119 13.85 14.90 -2.47
N ARG A 120 13.41 13.78 -3.07
CA ARG A 120 12.00 13.60 -3.41
C ARG A 120 11.13 13.39 -2.18
N ALA A 121 11.62 12.73 -1.13
CA ALA A 121 10.85 12.56 0.11
C ALA A 121 10.43 13.92 0.69
N ARG A 122 11.37 14.88 0.76
CA ARG A 122 11.11 16.25 1.23
C ARG A 122 10.09 16.98 0.38
N GLU A 123 10.16 16.83 -0.93
CA GLU A 123 9.16 17.44 -1.83
C GLU A 123 7.77 16.80 -1.63
N VAL A 124 7.68 15.46 -1.52
CA VAL A 124 6.40 14.78 -1.24
C VAL A 124 5.84 15.27 0.10
N GLU A 125 6.66 15.35 1.14
CA GLU A 125 6.24 15.83 2.46
C GLU A 125 5.71 17.26 2.38
N ALA A 126 6.38 18.14 1.63
CA ALA A 126 5.89 19.50 1.41
C ALA A 126 4.54 19.51 0.66
N ASP A 127 4.40 18.70 -0.41
CA ASP A 127 3.16 18.54 -1.17
C ASP A 127 2.00 18.07 -0.28
N VAL A 128 2.29 17.09 0.60
CA VAL A 128 1.30 16.48 1.50
C VAL A 128 0.93 17.42 2.64
N ASN A 129 1.90 18.11 3.24
CA ASN A 129 1.67 19.14 4.27
C ASN A 129 0.88 20.33 3.73
N GLY A 130 0.97 20.62 2.43
CA GLY A 130 0.14 21.62 1.76
C GLY A 130 -1.33 21.24 1.59
N GLY A 131 -1.71 19.98 1.85
CA GLY A 131 -3.09 19.49 1.79
C GLY A 131 -3.62 19.16 0.39
N ASP A 132 -2.80 19.34 -0.66
CA ASP A 132 -3.19 19.14 -2.06
C ASP A 132 -2.66 17.83 -2.67
N ALA A 133 -2.13 16.92 -1.86
CA ALA A 133 -1.53 15.68 -2.36
C ALA A 133 -2.55 14.57 -2.63
N VAL A 134 -2.30 13.84 -3.71
CA VAL A 134 -3.04 12.66 -4.17
C VAL A 134 -2.05 11.53 -4.43
N ALA A 135 -2.29 10.39 -3.82
CA ALA A 135 -1.58 9.15 -4.10
C ALA A 135 -2.18 8.45 -5.33
N VAL A 136 -1.32 8.11 -6.28
CA VAL A 136 -1.63 7.21 -7.39
C VAL A 136 -1.23 5.81 -6.96
N VAL A 137 -2.22 4.94 -6.83
CA VAL A 137 -2.08 3.57 -6.34
C VAL A 137 -2.58 2.62 -7.42
N LYS A 138 -1.83 1.54 -7.66
CA LYS A 138 -2.32 0.43 -8.49
C LYS A 138 -2.91 -0.65 -7.62
N VAL A 139 -4.08 -1.17 -8.01
CA VAL A 139 -4.81 -2.21 -7.28
C VAL A 139 -5.11 -3.38 -8.19
N ASP A 140 -4.60 -4.58 -7.83
CA ASP A 140 -4.88 -5.80 -8.60
C ASP A 140 -6.30 -6.33 -8.36
N SER A 141 -6.68 -7.35 -9.12
CA SER A 141 -7.99 -7.98 -8.98
C SER A 141 -8.24 -8.66 -7.63
N ARG A 142 -7.18 -8.92 -6.84
CA ARG A 142 -7.20 -9.56 -5.51
C ARG A 142 -7.17 -8.54 -4.37
N GLY A 143 -7.09 -7.25 -4.69
CA GLY A 143 -7.02 -6.15 -3.72
C GLY A 143 -5.62 -5.85 -3.22
N ASN A 144 -4.57 -6.47 -3.78
CA ASN A 144 -3.21 -6.05 -3.49
C ASN A 144 -3.00 -4.65 -4.04
N ALA A 145 -2.40 -3.78 -3.24
CA ALA A 145 -2.18 -2.39 -3.59
C ALA A 145 -0.68 -2.06 -3.64
N ALA A 146 -0.33 -1.15 -4.54
CA ALA A 146 1.02 -0.62 -4.64
C ALA A 146 0.97 0.87 -4.94
N LEU A 147 1.56 1.67 -4.05
CA LEU A 147 1.76 3.09 -4.27
C LEU A 147 2.80 3.29 -5.39
N VAL A 148 2.42 4.04 -6.41
CA VAL A 148 3.26 4.33 -7.58
C VAL A 148 3.87 5.72 -7.48
N SER A 149 3.05 6.71 -7.10
CA SER A 149 3.52 8.08 -6.94
C SER A 149 2.59 8.91 -6.09
N VAL A 150 3.12 9.93 -5.42
CA VAL A 150 2.34 11.01 -4.82
C VAL A 150 2.56 12.27 -5.66
N ARG A 151 1.46 12.96 -5.99
CA ARG A 151 1.41 14.16 -6.83
C ARG A 151 0.48 15.19 -6.22
N THR A 152 0.69 16.47 -6.49
CA THR A 152 -0.29 17.51 -6.21
C THR A 152 -1.49 17.41 -7.17
N ARG A 153 -2.66 17.87 -6.69
CA ARG A 153 -3.97 17.74 -7.34
C ARG A 153 -4.16 18.60 -8.59
#